data_AF-A0A843VYM5-F1
#
_entry.id   AF-A0A843VYM5-F1
#
_cell.length_a   1.000
_cell.length_b   1.000
_cell.length_c   1.000
_cell.angle_alpha   90.00
_cell.angle_beta   90.00
_cell.angle_gamma   90.00
#
_symmetry.space_group_name_H-M   'P 1'
#
loop_
_entity.id
_entity.type
_entity.pdbx_description
1 polymer ?
#
loop_
_entity_poly.entity_id
_entity_poly.type
_entity_poly.pdbx_seq_one_letter_code
_entity_poly.pdbx_strand_id
1 'polypeptide(L)'
;MRRWFERFPEYKHRQLFLAGESYAGHYIPQLATLLLKSKEFNLIGILVGNPLLNYGVDTTATYAFFWSHGVISDPSYMGVSRWCDFRYGYRGGDEEDYMEQPDAVSGEVSRVGEAVNVAGGGGGGDDSGSNKKQQQKKKGCVPFVRRAMREMGGYINIYDLSADVCVPPIHRQAVLLHQLMGLREKDRKDVCVDHEITRYLNQRAVQDALHANLTALPHPWEACSQLVLCMPFPPPNSEIPVSASTLLSRIVLVLLLFTLVNYTYIDKLEDMLPLLAHLAKEDLSIWVFSGDQDSVVPLTGTRSQITKLGRSLNLSRNAIYRPWYSHRQKMADGASLTLAPVDGFMQVGGGYESYGHGKIVYATVRGASHMVPFTQPVRALDLFSSLINGKTLPSQP
;
A
#
# COMPACT_ATOMS: atom_id res chain seq x y z
N MET A 1 4.27 5.07 -22.94
CA MET A 1 4.63 6.51 -23.01
C MET A 1 4.92 7.00 -24.43
N ARG A 2 5.87 6.44 -25.19
CA ARG A 2 6.17 6.89 -26.57
C ARG A 2 4.94 7.03 -27.47
N ARG A 3 4.11 5.97 -27.57
CA ARG A 3 2.83 6.00 -28.32
C ARG A 3 1.84 7.07 -27.84
N TRP A 4 1.86 7.40 -26.55
CA TRP A 4 1.00 8.45 -26.00
C TRP A 4 1.46 9.83 -26.50
N PHE A 5 2.77 10.11 -26.49
CA PHE A 5 3.31 11.34 -27.08
C PHE A 5 3.22 11.40 -28.61
N GLU A 6 3.20 10.27 -29.31
CA GLU A 6 2.87 10.25 -30.74
C GLU A 6 1.42 10.70 -30.98
N ARG A 7 0.50 10.29 -30.10
CA ARG A 7 -0.92 10.69 -30.18
C ARG A 7 -1.18 12.11 -29.70
N PHE A 8 -0.44 12.57 -28.69
CA PHE A 8 -0.59 13.89 -28.06
C PHE A 8 0.76 14.64 -28.05
N PRO A 9 1.28 15.04 -29.24
CA PRO A 9 2.59 15.66 -29.37
C PRO A 9 2.74 17.01 -28.66
N GLU A 10 1.64 17.73 -28.41
CA GLU A 10 1.58 19.02 -27.72
C GLU A 10 2.11 18.97 -26.26
N TYR A 11 2.20 17.77 -25.67
CA TYR A 11 2.73 17.58 -24.32
C TYR A 11 4.21 17.19 -24.27
N LYS A 12 4.86 16.89 -25.40
CA LYS A 12 6.24 16.36 -25.45
C LYS A 12 7.27 17.24 -24.73
N HIS A 13 7.08 18.55 -24.77
CA HIS A 13 8.03 19.52 -24.19
C HIS A 13 7.68 19.92 -22.75
N ARG A 14 6.54 19.46 -22.21
CA ARG A 14 6.16 19.80 -20.84
C ARG A 14 7.05 19.07 -19.83
N GLN A 15 7.22 19.71 -18.68
CA GLN A 15 7.80 19.08 -17.51
C GLN A 15 6.99 17.83 -17.15
N LEU A 16 7.68 16.69 -17.05
CA LEU A 16 7.08 15.40 -16.74
C LEU A 16 7.39 15.05 -15.28
N PHE A 17 6.35 14.63 -14.58
CA PHE A 17 6.45 14.01 -13.26
C PHE A 17 5.90 12.58 -13.33
N LEU A 18 6.50 11.66 -12.57
CA LEU A 18 5.91 10.35 -12.33
C LEU A 18 5.39 10.30 -10.90
N ALA A 19 4.11 9.98 -10.73
CA ALA A 19 3.50 9.83 -9.43
C ALA A 19 2.82 8.47 -9.27
N GLY A 20 2.81 7.93 -8.05
CA GLY A 20 2.15 6.68 -7.75
C GLY A 20 2.08 6.38 -6.25
N GLU A 21 1.41 5.30 -5.90
CA GLU A 21 1.19 4.88 -4.52
C GLU A 21 1.51 3.39 -4.33
N SER A 22 1.84 2.97 -3.11
CA SER A 22 1.93 1.56 -2.72
C SER A 22 3.04 0.82 -3.49
N TYR A 23 2.70 -0.22 -4.24
CA TYR A 23 3.61 -0.96 -5.11
C TYR A 23 4.22 -0.09 -6.23
N ALA A 24 3.68 1.10 -6.49
CA ALA A 24 4.35 2.08 -7.34
C ALA A 24 5.70 2.55 -6.77
N GLY A 25 6.00 2.26 -5.50
CA GLY A 25 7.37 2.30 -4.94
C GLY A 25 8.38 1.47 -5.73
N HIS A 26 7.95 0.39 -6.38
CA HIS A 26 8.75 -0.37 -7.34
C HIS A 26 8.62 0.21 -8.76
N TYR A 27 7.40 0.50 -9.22
CA TYR A 27 7.18 0.92 -10.62
C TYR A 27 7.82 2.26 -10.96
N ILE A 28 7.69 3.26 -10.09
CA ILE A 28 8.09 4.64 -10.38
C ILE A 28 9.62 4.76 -10.50
N PRO A 29 10.44 4.26 -9.56
CA PRO A 29 11.90 4.34 -9.70
C PRO A 29 12.45 3.57 -10.92
N GLN A 30 11.86 2.42 -11.23
CA GLN A 30 12.24 1.62 -12.41
C GLN A 30 11.90 2.35 -13.71
N LEU A 31 10.67 2.87 -13.82
CA LEU A 31 10.27 3.64 -14.99
C LEU A 31 11.11 4.92 -15.14
N ALA A 32 11.32 5.67 -14.05
CA ALA A 32 12.14 6.88 -14.06
C ALA A 32 13.54 6.61 -14.62
N THR A 33 14.16 5.51 -14.21
CA THR A 33 15.49 5.10 -14.69
C THR A 33 15.51 4.85 -16.19
N LEU A 34 14.48 4.19 -16.73
CA LEU A 34 14.35 3.96 -18.17
C LEU A 34 14.12 5.26 -18.95
N LEU A 35 13.30 6.17 -18.42
CA LEU A 35 13.03 7.46 -19.07
C LEU A 35 14.29 8.33 -19.12
N LEU A 36 15.05 8.44 -18.03
CA LEU A 36 16.31 9.20 -18.00
C LEU A 36 17.34 8.62 -18.97
N LYS A 37 17.43 7.29 -19.07
CA LYS A 37 18.34 6.63 -20.03
C LYS A 37 17.97 6.94 -21.49
N SER A 38 16.68 7.04 -21.80
CA SER A 38 16.22 7.33 -23.17
C SER A 38 16.51 8.77 -23.62
N LYS A 39 16.56 9.73 -22.68
CA LYS A 39 16.68 11.18 -22.94
C LYS A 39 15.57 11.77 -23.83
N GLU A 40 14.52 11.01 -24.10
CA GLU A 40 13.37 11.43 -24.92
C GLU A 40 12.32 12.21 -24.10
N PHE A 41 12.44 12.21 -22.77
CA PHE A 41 11.42 12.72 -21.85
C PHE A 41 12.01 13.78 -20.92
N ASN A 42 11.31 14.90 -20.76
CA ASN A 42 11.67 15.96 -19.81
C ASN A 42 11.23 15.61 -18.38
N LEU A 43 11.76 14.50 -17.83
CA LEU A 43 11.44 14.04 -16.48
C LEU A 43 12.17 14.90 -15.44
N ILE A 44 11.41 15.57 -14.59
CA ILE A 44 11.95 16.51 -13.59
C ILE A 44 11.70 16.10 -12.14
N GLY A 45 10.77 15.18 -11.89
CA GLY A 45 10.53 14.72 -10.53
C GLY A 45 9.70 13.45 -10.44
N ILE A 46 9.78 12.83 -9.27
CA ILE A 46 8.94 11.70 -8.87
C ILE A 46 8.26 11.99 -7.54
N LEU A 47 7.04 11.47 -7.38
CA LEU A 47 6.23 11.61 -6.18
C LEU A 47 5.64 10.25 -5.82
N VAL A 48 6.05 9.66 -4.70
CA VAL A 48 5.59 8.33 -4.32
C VAL A 48 4.98 8.31 -2.92
N GLY A 49 3.70 7.93 -2.86
CA GLY A 49 2.91 7.86 -1.64
C GLY A 49 2.89 6.46 -1.05
N ASN A 50 3.05 6.35 0.27
CA ASN A 50 3.07 5.08 1.00
C ASN A 50 3.84 3.96 0.25
N PRO A 51 5.09 4.22 -0.17
CA PRO A 51 5.76 3.36 -1.13
C PRO A 51 6.31 2.09 -0.48
N LEU A 52 5.97 0.94 -1.04
CA LEU A 52 6.75 -0.27 -0.77
C LEU A 52 8.14 -0.09 -1.39
N LEU A 53 9.18 -0.02 -0.56
CA LEU A 53 10.56 0.19 -1.00
C LEU A 53 11.47 -0.98 -0.64
N ASN A 54 11.22 -1.60 0.50
CA ASN A 54 11.92 -2.79 0.94
C ASN A 54 10.96 -3.64 1.77
N TYR A 55 10.51 -4.75 1.19
CA TYR A 55 9.54 -5.64 1.81
C TYR A 55 9.91 -6.03 3.24
N GLY A 56 11.18 -6.34 3.51
CA GLY A 56 11.63 -6.74 4.84
C GLY A 56 11.50 -5.62 5.88
N VAL A 57 11.89 -4.41 5.51
CA VAL A 57 11.80 -3.23 6.39
C VAL A 57 10.34 -2.83 6.60
N ASP A 58 9.56 -2.76 5.53
CA ASP A 58 8.16 -2.34 5.56
C ASP A 58 7.28 -3.35 6.31
N THR A 59 7.50 -4.66 6.13
CA THR A 59 6.82 -5.71 6.91
C THR A 59 7.20 -5.66 8.38
N THR A 60 8.48 -5.42 8.71
CA THR A 60 8.90 -5.26 10.12
C THR A 60 8.22 -4.05 10.75
N ALA A 61 8.14 -2.93 10.02
CA ALA A 61 7.45 -1.73 10.47
C ALA A 61 5.94 -1.96 10.66
N THR A 62 5.31 -2.78 9.82
CA THR A 62 3.89 -3.16 9.92
C THR A 62 3.54 -3.76 11.29
N TYR A 63 4.28 -4.78 11.73
CA TYR A 63 4.02 -5.39 13.05
C TYR A 63 4.32 -4.45 14.22
N ALA A 64 5.35 -3.60 14.09
CA ALA A 64 5.63 -2.58 15.08
C ALA A 64 4.49 -1.54 15.15
N PHE A 65 3.90 -1.20 14.00
CA PHE A 65 2.78 -0.28 13.90
C PHE A 65 1.51 -0.86 14.51
N PHE A 66 1.17 -2.12 14.22
CA PHE A 66 0.05 -2.81 14.88
C PHE A 66 0.20 -2.81 16.40
N TRP A 67 1.39 -3.12 16.90
CA TRP A 67 1.65 -3.15 18.33
C TRP A 67 1.53 -1.76 18.97
N SER A 68 2.17 -0.75 18.37
CA SER A 68 2.15 0.62 18.92
C SER A 68 0.77 1.27 18.91
N HIS A 69 -0.16 0.75 18.10
CA HIS A 69 -1.54 1.20 18.00
C HIS A 69 -2.53 0.28 18.74
N GLY A 70 -2.04 -0.64 19.57
CA GLY A 70 -2.87 -1.47 20.44
C GLY A 70 -3.66 -2.56 19.73
N VAL A 71 -3.26 -2.95 18.51
CA VAL A 71 -3.96 -3.93 17.68
C VAL A 71 -3.53 -5.36 18.02
N ILE A 72 -2.25 -5.57 18.35
CA ILE A 72 -1.69 -6.88 18.69
C ILE A 72 -1.03 -6.87 20.06
N SER A 73 -1.01 -8.03 20.71
CA SER A 73 -0.50 -8.18 22.07
C SER A 73 1.04 -8.16 22.16
N ASP A 74 1.58 -7.84 23.35
CA ASP A 74 3.02 -7.90 23.62
C ASP A 74 3.63 -9.27 23.25
N PRO A 75 3.04 -10.43 23.62
CA PRO A 75 3.56 -11.73 23.20
C PRO A 75 3.62 -11.91 21.67
N SER A 76 2.63 -11.40 20.93
CA SER A 76 2.60 -11.45 19.47
C SER A 76 3.74 -10.63 18.88
N TYR A 77 3.85 -9.36 19.28
CA TYR A 77 4.89 -8.47 18.78
C TYR A 77 6.30 -8.94 19.14
N MET A 78 6.56 -9.22 20.42
CA MET A 78 7.87 -9.71 20.86
C MET A 78 8.26 -11.03 20.18
N GLY A 79 7.27 -11.91 19.95
CA GLY A 79 7.46 -13.14 19.19
C GLY A 79 7.87 -12.86 17.75
N VAL A 80 7.13 -12.01 17.04
CA VAL A 80 7.46 -11.61 15.66
C VAL A 80 8.85 -10.96 15.60
N SER A 81 9.12 -9.96 16.43
CA SER A 81 10.41 -9.25 16.45
C SER A 81 11.60 -10.15 16.75
N ARG A 82 11.41 -11.23 17.53
CA ARG A 82 12.48 -12.15 17.90
C ARG A 82 12.72 -13.24 16.87
N TRP A 83 11.65 -13.78 16.30
CA TRP A 83 11.70 -15.02 15.51
C TRP A 83 11.60 -14.79 14.00
N CYS A 84 11.03 -13.68 13.55
CA CYS A 84 10.84 -13.40 12.13
C CYS A 84 12.01 -12.62 11.51
N ASP A 85 12.32 -12.94 10.26
CA ASP A 85 13.26 -12.19 9.41
C ASP A 85 12.65 -12.05 8.01
N PHE A 86 12.03 -10.89 7.76
CA PHE A 86 11.25 -10.64 6.54
C PHE A 86 12.09 -10.26 5.32
N ARG A 87 13.43 -10.15 5.45
CA ARG A 87 14.32 -9.81 4.32
C ARG A 87 14.28 -10.83 3.18
N TYR A 88 13.91 -12.07 3.48
CA TYR A 88 13.82 -13.16 2.51
C TYR A 88 12.37 -13.48 2.12
N GLY A 89 11.47 -12.53 2.37
CA GLY A 89 10.03 -12.72 2.26
C GLY A 89 9.45 -13.59 3.39
N TYR A 90 8.13 -13.55 3.53
CA TYR A 90 7.41 -14.51 4.35
C TYR A 90 6.87 -15.63 3.45
N ARG A 91 7.55 -16.78 3.43
CA ARG A 91 6.95 -18.03 2.97
C ARG A 91 6.35 -18.70 4.21
N GLY A 92 5.10 -18.39 4.52
CA GLY A 92 4.35 -19.12 5.54
C GLY A 92 4.38 -20.61 5.22
N GLY A 93 4.45 -21.46 6.26
CA GLY A 93 4.43 -22.92 6.09
C GLY A 93 3.16 -23.40 5.40
N ASP A 94 3.26 -24.51 4.67
CA ASP A 94 2.26 -25.26 3.89
C ASP A 94 1.15 -24.43 3.22
N GLU A 95 1.06 -24.56 1.89
CA GLU A 95 0.35 -23.72 0.92
C GLU A 95 -1.16 -23.48 1.16
N GLU A 96 -1.77 -24.10 2.17
CA GLU A 96 -3.19 -23.95 2.54
C GLU A 96 -3.49 -22.67 3.36
N ASP A 97 -2.47 -22.01 3.90
CA ASP A 97 -2.63 -21.08 5.03
C ASP A 97 -2.88 -19.61 4.65
N TYR A 98 -2.83 -19.27 3.35
CA TYR A 98 -3.05 -17.90 2.84
C TYR A 98 -4.49 -17.62 2.40
N MET A 99 -5.38 -18.61 2.45
CA MET A 99 -6.78 -18.50 2.01
C MET A 99 -7.78 -18.26 3.15
N GLU A 100 -7.35 -18.18 4.41
CA GLU A 100 -8.18 -17.69 5.52
C GLU A 100 -7.92 -16.20 5.80
N GLN A 101 -7.92 -15.36 4.76
CA GLN A 101 -8.69 -14.13 4.93
C GLN A 101 -10.12 -14.56 4.70
N PRO A 102 -11.01 -14.54 5.71
CA PRO A 102 -12.41 -14.62 5.37
C PRO A 102 -12.64 -13.42 4.46
N ASP A 103 -12.92 -13.70 3.19
CA ASP A 103 -13.92 -12.91 2.47
C ASP A 103 -14.96 -12.58 3.53
N ALA A 104 -15.24 -11.31 3.74
CA ALA A 104 -16.15 -10.90 4.82
C ALA A 104 -17.56 -11.54 4.70
N VAL A 105 -17.81 -12.46 3.76
CA VAL A 105 -19.10 -12.99 3.32
C VAL A 105 -19.48 -14.36 3.91
N SER A 106 -18.62 -15.12 4.59
CA SER A 106 -19.05 -16.40 5.19
C SER A 106 -18.89 -16.41 6.71
N GLY A 107 -19.98 -16.08 7.40
CA GLY A 107 -20.08 -16.24 8.84
C GLY A 107 -20.11 -17.72 9.23
N GLU A 108 -19.07 -18.17 9.94
CA GLU A 108 -19.18 -19.26 10.89
C GLU A 108 -18.16 -19.06 12.01
N VAL A 109 -18.63 -18.58 13.16
CA VAL A 109 -17.85 -18.54 14.40
C VAL A 109 -17.88 -19.93 15.01
N SER A 110 -16.85 -20.73 14.76
CA SER A 110 -16.64 -21.97 15.52
C SER A 110 -15.93 -21.68 16.84
N ARG A 111 -16.56 -22.16 17.92
CA ARG A 111 -16.20 -21.95 19.32
C ARG A 111 -14.89 -22.66 19.73
N VAL A 112 -14.13 -21.96 20.56
CA VAL A 112 -13.27 -22.37 21.70
C VAL A 112 -12.82 -23.84 21.79
N GLY A 113 -11.50 -24.05 21.82
CA GLY A 113 -10.86 -25.31 22.22
C GLY A 113 -9.35 -25.19 22.51
N GLU A 114 -9.04 -24.95 23.79
CA GLU A 114 -7.88 -25.45 24.54
C GLU A 114 -6.42 -25.01 24.31
N ALA A 115 -5.74 -25.06 25.46
CA ALA A 115 -4.41 -24.58 25.79
C ALA A 115 -3.27 -25.19 24.97
N VAL A 116 -2.25 -24.35 24.79
CA VAL A 116 -0.93 -24.70 24.29
C VAL A 116 -0.29 -25.76 25.18
N ASN A 117 -0.12 -26.98 24.68
CA ASN A 117 0.86 -27.93 25.20
C ASN A 117 2.13 -27.84 24.34
N VAL A 118 3.20 -27.33 24.96
CA VAL A 118 4.55 -27.37 24.40
C VAL A 118 5.10 -28.79 24.63
N ALA A 119 5.18 -29.59 23.57
CA ALA A 119 5.92 -30.84 23.58
C ALA A 119 6.98 -30.82 22.48
N GLY A 120 8.24 -31.00 22.89
CA GLY A 120 9.37 -31.19 21.99
C GLY A 120 9.33 -32.57 21.34
N GLY A 121 9.85 -32.64 20.11
CA GLY A 121 10.09 -33.88 19.40
C GLY A 121 11.32 -33.71 18.51
N GLY A 122 12.43 -34.32 18.91
CA GLY A 122 13.65 -34.42 18.11
C GLY A 122 13.53 -35.51 17.05
N GLY A 123 14.21 -35.31 15.92
CA GLY A 123 14.41 -36.30 14.87
C GLY A 123 15.50 -35.79 13.93
N GLY A 124 16.65 -36.47 13.93
CA GLY A 124 17.90 -36.06 13.31
C GLY A 124 17.93 -36.16 11.78
N GLY A 125 18.85 -35.41 11.20
CA GLY A 125 19.21 -35.41 9.78
C GLY A 125 20.22 -34.29 9.51
N ASP A 126 21.44 -34.66 9.16
CA ASP A 126 22.57 -33.75 8.96
C ASP A 126 22.55 -33.12 7.57
N ASP A 127 22.53 -31.77 7.53
CA ASP A 127 23.19 -31.01 6.45
C ASP A 127 23.35 -29.51 6.80
N SER A 128 24.55 -28.96 6.53
CA SER A 128 24.99 -27.54 6.48
C SER A 128 24.46 -26.50 7.52
N GLY A 129 25.35 -26.12 8.46
CA GLY A 129 25.07 -25.30 9.66
C GLY A 129 24.63 -23.82 9.49
N SER A 130 24.59 -23.27 8.28
CA SER A 130 24.01 -21.94 8.00
C SER A 130 22.51 -22.01 7.66
N ASN A 131 22.06 -23.07 7.00
CA ASN A 131 20.67 -23.29 6.63
C ASN A 131 19.80 -23.71 7.83
N LYS A 132 20.32 -24.53 8.74
CA LYS A 132 19.58 -25.02 9.92
C LYS A 132 19.10 -23.89 10.84
N LYS A 133 19.93 -22.87 11.11
CA LYS A 133 19.56 -21.72 11.97
C LYS A 133 18.48 -20.83 11.34
N GLN A 134 18.56 -20.59 10.04
CA GLN A 134 17.59 -19.78 9.32
C GLN A 134 16.25 -20.52 9.18
N GLN A 135 16.29 -21.84 8.97
CA GLN A 135 15.10 -22.69 8.92
C GLN A 135 14.44 -22.85 10.31
N GLN A 136 15.22 -22.88 11.39
CA GLN A 136 14.71 -22.92 12.76
C GLN A 136 14.06 -21.60 13.19
N LYS A 137 14.63 -20.44 12.79
CA LYS A 137 13.97 -19.13 12.96
C LYS A 137 12.65 -19.03 12.17
N LYS A 138 12.63 -19.51 10.92
CA LYS A 138 11.40 -19.56 10.09
C LYS A 138 10.28 -20.36 10.76
N LYS A 139 10.58 -21.56 11.28
CA LYS A 139 9.60 -22.38 12.03
C LYS A 139 9.11 -21.69 13.32
N GLY A 140 9.98 -20.93 13.99
CA GLY A 140 9.62 -20.16 15.19
C GLY A 140 8.75 -18.93 14.92
N CYS A 141 8.77 -18.37 13.70
CA CYS A 141 8.04 -17.15 13.34
C CYS A 141 6.53 -17.39 13.11
N VAL A 142 6.18 -18.49 12.42
CA VAL A 142 4.80 -18.78 11.97
C VAL A 142 3.76 -18.69 13.09
N PRO A 143 3.96 -19.29 14.28
CA PRO A 143 2.95 -19.22 15.35
C PRO A 143 2.62 -17.81 15.82
N PHE A 144 3.62 -16.90 15.84
CA PHE A 144 3.43 -15.53 16.29
C PHE A 144 2.76 -14.66 15.23
N VAL A 145 3.09 -14.87 13.95
CA VAL A 145 2.38 -14.22 12.83
C VAL A 145 0.91 -14.66 12.83
N ARG A 146 0.63 -15.96 12.93
CA ARG A 146 -0.76 -16.47 13.02
C ARG A 146 -1.49 -15.90 14.23
N ARG A 147 -0.82 -15.81 15.39
CA ARG A 147 -1.41 -15.21 16.59
C ARG A 147 -1.77 -13.74 16.37
N ALA A 148 -0.86 -12.94 15.80
CA ALA A 148 -1.11 -11.55 15.48
C ALA A 148 -2.32 -11.39 14.53
N MET A 149 -2.39 -12.20 13.48
CA MET A 149 -3.51 -12.17 12.53
C MET A 149 -4.84 -12.56 13.18
N ARG A 150 -4.85 -13.55 14.08
CA ARG A 150 -6.06 -13.91 14.84
C ARG A 150 -6.50 -12.81 15.82
N GLU A 151 -5.55 -12.11 16.44
CA GLU A 151 -5.85 -10.99 17.34
C GLU A 151 -6.47 -9.82 16.56
N MET A 152 -5.96 -9.52 15.36
CA MET A 152 -6.52 -8.52 14.46
C MET A 152 -7.92 -8.90 13.93
N GLY A 153 -8.10 -10.16 13.56
CA GLY A 153 -9.29 -10.64 12.87
C GLY A 153 -9.51 -9.98 11.50
N GLY A 154 -10.68 -10.23 10.89
CA GLY A 154 -11.08 -9.62 9.62
C GLY A 154 -11.72 -8.24 9.73
N TYR A 155 -11.65 -7.61 10.92
CA TYR A 155 -12.38 -6.36 11.24
C TYR A 155 -11.47 -5.14 11.38
N ILE A 156 -10.22 -5.26 10.94
CA ILE A 156 -9.25 -4.16 10.89
C ILE A 156 -8.96 -3.83 9.43
N ASN A 157 -9.10 -2.55 9.08
CA ASN A 157 -8.68 -2.06 7.79
C ASN A 157 -7.17 -1.78 7.80
N ILE A 158 -6.37 -2.67 7.21
CA ILE A 158 -4.92 -2.50 7.16
C ILE A 158 -4.45 -1.28 6.36
N TYR A 159 -5.31 -0.71 5.52
CA TYR A 159 -5.01 0.51 4.77
C TYR A 159 -5.35 1.78 5.55
N ASP A 160 -6.15 1.70 6.61
CA ASP A 160 -6.48 2.81 7.52
C ASP A 160 -6.85 2.26 8.89
N LEU A 161 -5.89 2.21 9.80
CA LEU A 161 -6.08 1.60 11.11
C LEU A 161 -7.08 2.37 12.01
N SER A 162 -7.39 3.62 11.65
CA SER A 162 -8.35 4.45 12.37
C SER A 162 -9.80 4.29 11.88
N ALA A 163 -9.98 3.62 10.73
CA ALA A 163 -11.29 3.45 10.12
C ALA A 163 -11.91 2.07 10.43
N ASP A 164 -13.23 2.05 10.52
CA ASP A 164 -14.00 0.80 10.53
C ASP A 164 -13.82 0.04 9.20
N VAL A 165 -14.21 -1.24 9.18
CA VAL A 165 -14.27 -2.05 7.95
C VAL A 165 -15.64 -1.94 7.27
N CYS A 166 -15.66 -2.07 5.95
CA CYS A 166 -16.91 -2.21 5.21
C CYS A 166 -17.56 -3.56 5.53
N VAL A 167 -18.72 -3.53 6.20
CA VAL A 167 -19.47 -4.74 6.52
C VAL A 167 -20.28 -5.22 5.30
N PRO A 168 -20.24 -6.52 4.95
CA PRO A 168 -20.95 -7.03 3.78
C PRO A 168 -22.47 -6.87 3.81
N PRO A 169 -23.12 -6.96 2.63
CA PRO A 169 -24.57 -6.83 2.47
C PRO A 169 -25.43 -7.68 3.40
N ILE A 170 -25.00 -8.89 3.76
CA ILE A 170 -25.79 -9.81 4.60
C ILE A 170 -25.98 -9.29 6.04
N HIS A 171 -25.06 -8.44 6.52
CA HIS A 171 -25.16 -7.78 7.82
C HIS A 171 -25.72 -6.35 7.70
N ARG A 172 -26.07 -5.87 6.49
CA ARG A 172 -26.62 -4.51 6.27
C ARG A 172 -28.03 -4.32 6.81
N GLN A 173 -28.74 -5.35 7.26
CA GLN A 173 -30.04 -5.16 7.93
C GLN A 173 -29.90 -4.25 9.17
N ALA A 174 -28.75 -4.31 9.87
CA ALA A 174 -28.43 -3.40 10.98
C ALA A 174 -28.11 -1.96 10.52
N VAL A 175 -27.57 -1.79 9.31
CA VAL A 175 -27.29 -0.47 8.70
C VAL A 175 -28.57 0.19 8.21
N LEU A 176 -29.49 -0.59 7.62
CA LEU A 176 -30.83 -0.13 7.26
C LEU A 176 -31.60 0.33 8.50
N LEU A 177 -31.46 -0.39 9.63
CA LEU A 177 -32.03 0.02 10.91
C LEU A 177 -31.42 1.37 11.39
N HIS A 178 -30.11 1.57 11.28
CA HIS A 178 -29.48 2.88 11.57
C HIS A 178 -29.99 4.01 10.66
N GLN A 179 -30.19 3.74 9.36
CA GLN A 179 -30.76 4.71 8.42
C GLN A 179 -32.21 5.04 8.75
N LEU A 180 -33.01 4.05 9.14
CA LEU A 180 -34.41 4.23 9.57
C LEU A 180 -34.52 4.94 10.92
N MET A 181 -33.53 4.79 11.80
CA MET A 181 -33.42 5.49 13.09
C MET A 181 -32.85 6.92 12.96
N GLY A 182 -32.55 7.40 11.75
CA GLY A 182 -32.03 8.75 11.54
C GLY A 182 -30.60 8.98 12.02
N LEU A 183 -29.87 7.92 12.41
CA LEU A 183 -28.50 7.95 12.93
C LEU A 183 -27.46 7.95 11.80
N ARG A 184 -27.68 8.75 10.76
CA ARG A 184 -26.72 8.89 9.66
C ARG A 184 -25.64 9.87 10.11
N GLU A 185 -24.53 9.38 10.64
CA GLU A 185 -23.31 10.18 10.79
C GLU A 185 -22.78 10.51 9.39
N LYS A 186 -23.19 11.65 8.85
CA LYS A 186 -22.76 12.14 7.54
C LYS A 186 -21.26 12.52 7.49
N ASP A 187 -20.62 12.59 8.65
CA ASP A 187 -19.21 12.97 8.85
C ASP A 187 -18.25 11.77 8.86
N ARG A 188 -18.76 10.55 8.68
CA ARG A 188 -17.95 9.32 8.75
C ARG A 188 -17.43 8.93 7.37
N LYS A 189 -16.13 8.61 7.28
CA LYS A 189 -15.47 8.13 6.06
C LYS A 189 -16.27 6.96 5.47
N ASP A 190 -16.62 7.04 4.17
CA ASP A 190 -17.25 5.92 3.49
C ASP A 190 -16.22 4.82 3.20
N VAL A 191 -16.24 3.79 4.05
CA VAL A 191 -15.35 2.63 3.97
C VAL A 191 -15.80 1.64 2.88
N CYS A 192 -16.98 1.82 2.29
CA CYS A 192 -17.58 0.93 1.30
C CYS A 192 -17.53 1.49 -0.14
N VAL A 193 -16.83 2.61 -0.36
CA VAL A 193 -16.76 3.34 -1.64
C VAL A 193 -16.33 2.45 -2.83
N ASP A 194 -15.49 1.45 -2.60
CA ASP A 194 -14.99 0.56 -3.65
C ASP A 194 -16.10 -0.25 -4.32
N HIS A 195 -17.15 -0.62 -3.58
CA HIS A 195 -18.33 -1.28 -4.14
C HIS A 195 -19.10 -0.36 -5.09
N GLU A 196 -19.15 0.93 -4.78
CA GLU A 196 -19.82 1.93 -5.61
C GLU A 196 -19.03 2.21 -6.88
N ILE A 197 -17.70 2.36 -6.77
CA ILE A 197 -16.78 2.51 -7.90
C ILE A 197 -16.89 1.31 -8.84
N THR A 198 -16.82 0.08 -8.29
CA THR A 198 -16.95 -1.15 -9.07
C THR A 198 -18.28 -1.22 -9.79
N ARG A 199 -19.39 -0.85 -9.12
CA ARG A 199 -20.71 -0.79 -9.76
C ARG A 199 -20.75 0.24 -10.88
N TYR A 200 -20.21 1.44 -10.67
CA TYR A 200 -20.20 2.53 -11.64
C TYR A 200 -19.40 2.17 -12.89
N LEU A 201 -18.18 1.66 -12.74
CA LEU A 201 -17.29 1.31 -13.86
C LEU A 201 -17.77 0.09 -14.66
N ASN A 202 -18.68 -0.71 -14.10
CA ASN A 202 -19.31 -1.83 -14.79
C ASN A 202 -20.64 -1.47 -15.49
N GLN A 203 -21.07 -0.20 -15.46
CA GLN A 203 -22.19 0.24 -16.27
C GLN A 203 -21.78 0.33 -17.74
N ARG A 204 -22.59 -0.26 -18.65
CA ARG A 204 -22.32 -0.22 -20.10
C ARG A 204 -22.12 1.20 -20.61
N ALA A 205 -22.99 2.15 -20.22
CA ALA A 205 -22.86 3.54 -20.65
C ALA A 205 -21.52 4.19 -20.21
N VAL A 206 -21.01 3.83 -19.03
CA VAL A 206 -19.72 4.31 -18.54
C VAL A 206 -18.57 3.67 -19.32
N GLN A 207 -18.62 2.35 -19.57
CA GLN A 207 -17.61 1.66 -20.36
C GLN A 207 -17.56 2.15 -21.81
N ASP A 208 -18.72 2.43 -22.40
CA ASP A 208 -18.85 2.99 -23.75
C ASP A 208 -18.24 4.40 -23.81
N ALA A 209 -18.54 5.25 -22.82
CA ALA A 209 -18.00 6.60 -22.72
C ALA A 209 -16.48 6.65 -22.48
N LEU A 210 -15.93 5.67 -21.73
CA LEU A 210 -14.48 5.55 -21.49
C LEU A 210 -13.73 4.82 -22.60
N HIS A 211 -14.45 4.29 -23.60
CA HIS A 211 -13.90 3.40 -24.62
C HIS A 211 -13.12 2.23 -24.00
N ALA A 212 -13.62 1.65 -22.92
CA ALA A 212 -12.89 0.65 -22.12
C ALA A 212 -12.99 -0.77 -22.69
N ASN A 213 -14.10 -1.13 -23.34
CA ASN A 213 -14.37 -2.49 -23.81
C ASN A 213 -13.85 -2.77 -25.24
N LEU A 214 -12.63 -2.34 -25.56
CA LEU A 214 -12.05 -2.50 -26.90
C LEU A 214 -11.72 -3.96 -27.24
N THR A 215 -11.44 -4.78 -26.23
CA THR A 215 -11.00 -6.18 -26.38
C THR A 215 -12.07 -7.20 -26.01
N ALA A 216 -13.29 -6.77 -25.67
CA ALA A 216 -14.41 -7.65 -25.30
C ALA A 216 -14.05 -8.64 -24.18
N LEU A 217 -13.40 -8.17 -23.11
CA LEU A 217 -12.98 -9.03 -22.01
C LEU A 217 -14.20 -9.70 -21.34
N PRO A 218 -14.12 -11.00 -21.00
CA PRO A 218 -15.28 -11.77 -20.54
C PRO A 218 -15.65 -11.53 -19.07
N HIS A 219 -14.91 -10.70 -18.35
CA HIS A 219 -15.08 -10.43 -16.92
C HIS A 219 -15.37 -8.94 -16.66
N PRO A 220 -16.07 -8.60 -15.56
CA PRO A 220 -16.27 -7.23 -15.16
C PRO A 220 -14.94 -6.53 -14.85
N TRP A 221 -14.96 -5.21 -14.84
CA TRP A 221 -13.88 -4.41 -14.26
C TRP A 221 -13.84 -4.64 -12.74
N GLU A 222 -12.63 -4.78 -12.20
CA GLU A 222 -12.36 -4.90 -10.77
C GLU A 222 -11.20 -3.97 -10.41
N ALA A 223 -11.18 -3.44 -9.17
CA ALA A 223 -10.13 -2.54 -8.71
C ALA A 223 -8.75 -3.20 -8.66
N CYS A 224 -8.71 -4.49 -8.34
CA CYS A 224 -7.51 -5.28 -8.14
C CYS A 224 -7.68 -6.65 -8.81
N SER A 225 -6.78 -7.01 -9.72
CA SER A 225 -6.81 -8.33 -10.35
C SER A 225 -6.08 -9.35 -9.49
N GLN A 226 -6.80 -10.35 -8.97
CA GLN A 226 -6.18 -11.47 -8.30
C GLN A 226 -5.24 -12.23 -9.23
N LEU A 227 -5.49 -12.32 -10.53
CA LEU A 227 -4.54 -12.99 -11.44
C LEU A 227 -3.18 -12.30 -11.54
N VAL A 228 -3.14 -10.98 -11.33
CA VAL A 228 -1.90 -10.18 -11.33
C VAL A 228 -1.29 -10.10 -9.93
N LEU A 229 -2.13 -10.04 -8.89
CA LEU A 229 -1.70 -9.95 -7.48
C LEU A 229 -1.33 -11.30 -6.87
N CYS A 230 -2.18 -12.31 -7.11
CA CYS A 230 -1.96 -13.74 -6.93
C CYS A 230 -1.18 -14.30 -8.13
N MET A 231 0.13 -14.20 -8.07
CA MET A 231 0.97 -15.33 -8.47
C MET A 231 1.45 -16.07 -7.21
N PRO A 232 0.66 -17.00 -6.64
CA PRO A 232 1.19 -18.14 -5.93
C PRO A 232 1.27 -19.33 -6.89
N PHE A 233 2.19 -20.24 -6.60
CA PHE A 233 2.34 -21.57 -7.16
C PHE A 233 1.02 -22.18 -7.70
N PRO A 234 0.96 -22.70 -8.94
CA PRO A 234 -0.08 -23.67 -9.26
C PRO A 234 0.16 -24.92 -8.39
N PRO A 235 -0.81 -25.37 -7.57
CA PRO A 235 -0.69 -26.67 -6.90
C PRO A 235 -0.70 -27.77 -7.98
N PRO A 236 0.10 -28.84 -7.87
CA PRO A 236 0.17 -29.86 -8.91
C PRO A 236 -1.15 -30.63 -9.14
N ASN A 237 -2.11 -30.65 -8.22
CA ASN A 237 -3.16 -31.68 -8.24
C ASN A 237 -4.56 -31.25 -7.74
N SER A 238 -5.02 -30.02 -7.95
CA SER A 238 -6.45 -29.68 -7.72
C SER A 238 -7.23 -29.62 -9.03
N GLU A 239 -8.03 -30.66 -9.29
CA GLU A 239 -9.08 -30.63 -10.29
C GLU A 239 -10.17 -29.62 -9.86
N ILE A 240 -10.09 -28.40 -10.38
CA ILE A 240 -11.17 -27.41 -10.25
C ILE A 240 -12.29 -27.80 -11.23
N PRO A 241 -13.56 -27.93 -10.81
CA PRO A 241 -14.66 -28.16 -11.73
C PRO A 241 -14.97 -26.85 -12.46
N VAL A 242 -14.36 -26.64 -13.63
CA VAL A 242 -14.63 -25.51 -14.52
C VAL A 242 -14.99 -25.99 -15.91
N SER A 243 -16.15 -25.53 -16.38
CA SER A 243 -16.66 -25.73 -17.75
C SER A 243 -15.57 -25.52 -18.81
N ALA A 244 -15.42 -26.51 -19.69
CA ALA A 244 -14.34 -26.64 -20.67
C ALA A 244 -14.21 -25.45 -21.65
N SER A 245 -15.24 -24.61 -21.81
CA SER A 245 -15.18 -23.45 -22.71
C SER A 245 -14.44 -22.24 -22.15
N THR A 246 -14.38 -22.09 -20.81
CA THR A 246 -13.68 -20.96 -20.16
C THR A 246 -12.20 -21.19 -19.90
N LEU A 247 -11.74 -22.45 -20.01
CA LEU A 247 -10.38 -22.87 -19.70
C LEU A 247 -9.38 -22.39 -20.75
N LEU A 248 -9.71 -22.50 -22.03
CA LEU A 248 -8.82 -22.09 -23.13
C LEU A 248 -8.56 -20.57 -23.15
N SER A 249 -9.57 -19.75 -22.92
CA SER A 249 -9.41 -18.28 -22.92
C SER A 249 -8.61 -17.78 -21.71
N ARG A 250 -8.80 -18.40 -20.52
CA ARG A 250 -8.05 -18.06 -19.31
C ARG A 250 -6.61 -18.58 -19.34
N ILE A 251 -6.36 -19.78 -19.87
CA ILE A 251 -5.01 -20.32 -20.08
C ILE A 251 -4.24 -19.43 -21.08
N VAL A 252 -4.87 -19.01 -22.17
CA VAL A 252 -4.24 -18.10 -23.15
C VAL A 252 -3.94 -16.72 -22.53
N LEU A 253 -4.83 -16.17 -21.70
CA LEU A 253 -4.60 -14.90 -21.01
C LEU A 253 -3.48 -14.98 -19.96
N VAL A 254 -3.43 -16.06 -19.18
CA VAL A 254 -2.37 -16.32 -18.21
C VAL A 254 -1.03 -16.53 -18.92
N LEU A 255 -0.98 -17.34 -19.98
CA LEU A 255 0.22 -17.52 -20.80
C LEU A 255 0.67 -16.23 -21.49
N LEU A 256 -0.26 -15.40 -21.97
CA LEU A 256 0.06 -14.08 -22.53
C LEU A 256 0.64 -13.15 -21.47
N LEU A 257 0.10 -13.13 -20.24
CA LEU A 257 0.65 -12.37 -19.12
C LEU A 257 2.04 -12.86 -18.71
N PHE A 258 2.29 -14.19 -18.70
CA PHE A 258 3.62 -14.77 -18.47
C PHE A 258 4.63 -14.37 -19.57
N THR A 259 4.19 -14.23 -20.83
CA THR A 259 5.07 -13.80 -21.94
C THR A 259 5.26 -12.29 -22.04
N LEU A 260 4.31 -11.49 -21.53
CA LEU A 260 4.33 -10.02 -21.65
C LEU A 260 4.84 -9.32 -20.39
N VAL A 261 4.75 -9.96 -19.22
CA VAL A 261 5.22 -9.45 -17.93
C VAL A 261 5.82 -10.61 -17.12
N ASN A 262 7.13 -10.82 -17.25
CA ASN A 262 7.89 -11.77 -16.43
C ASN A 262 8.05 -11.22 -15.00
N TYR A 263 6.96 -11.25 -14.23
CA TYR A 263 6.89 -10.75 -12.86
C TYR A 263 6.66 -11.93 -11.90
N THR A 264 7.48 -11.98 -10.86
CA THR A 264 7.59 -13.07 -9.90
C THR A 264 7.46 -12.54 -8.48
N TYR A 265 7.25 -13.43 -7.51
CA TYR A 265 7.27 -13.07 -6.09
C TYR A 265 8.62 -12.43 -5.66
N ILE A 266 9.72 -12.77 -6.33
CA ILE A 266 11.05 -12.22 -6.03
C ILE A 266 11.09 -10.72 -6.35
N ASP A 267 10.35 -10.25 -7.35
CA ASP A 267 10.31 -8.83 -7.71
C ASP A 267 9.71 -7.96 -6.59
N LYS A 268 8.85 -8.54 -5.73
CA LYS A 268 8.35 -7.88 -4.51
C LYS A 268 9.41 -7.73 -3.42
N LEU A 269 10.45 -8.57 -3.43
CA LEU A 269 11.52 -8.57 -2.44
C LEU A 269 12.69 -7.65 -2.82
N GLU A 270 12.66 -7.11 -4.02
CA GLU A 270 13.72 -6.25 -4.55
C GLU A 270 13.84 -4.96 -3.73
N ASP A 271 15.07 -4.56 -3.39
CA ASP A 271 15.34 -3.34 -2.64
C ASP A 271 15.38 -2.14 -3.61
N MET A 272 14.47 -1.17 -3.44
CA MET A 272 14.40 0.01 -4.30
C MET A 272 15.37 1.13 -3.89
N LEU A 273 16.02 1.06 -2.72
CA LEU A 273 16.92 2.11 -2.24
C LEU A 273 18.13 2.33 -3.16
N PRO A 274 18.82 1.29 -3.68
CA PRO A 274 19.88 1.47 -4.65
C PRO A 274 19.41 2.24 -5.88
N LEU A 275 18.19 1.98 -6.37
CA LEU A 275 17.65 2.65 -7.54
C LEU A 275 17.32 4.12 -7.25
N LEU A 276 16.67 4.40 -6.12
CA LEU A 276 16.46 5.76 -5.63
C LEU A 276 17.78 6.52 -5.42
N ALA A 277 18.84 5.83 -4.99
CA ALA A 277 20.17 6.42 -4.84
C ALA A 277 20.80 6.83 -6.17
N HIS A 278 20.57 6.07 -7.24
CA HIS A 278 20.99 6.44 -8.59
C HIS A 278 20.18 7.64 -9.09
N LEU A 279 18.85 7.61 -8.94
CA LEU A 279 17.99 8.74 -9.33
C LEU A 279 18.34 10.02 -8.57
N ALA A 280 18.70 9.92 -7.30
CA ALA A 280 19.13 11.05 -6.48
C ALA A 280 20.47 11.65 -6.90
N LYS A 281 21.22 11.05 -7.83
CA LYS A 281 22.43 11.66 -8.43
C LYS A 281 22.08 12.50 -9.66
N GLU A 282 20.99 12.19 -10.34
CA GLU A 282 20.48 12.93 -11.49
C GLU A 282 19.81 14.25 -11.08
N ASP A 283 19.46 15.10 -12.04
CA ASP A 283 18.74 16.36 -11.79
C ASP A 283 17.23 16.13 -11.63
N LEU A 284 16.87 15.38 -10.59
CA LEU A 284 15.51 14.92 -10.33
C LEU A 284 15.08 15.27 -8.90
N SER A 285 13.89 15.85 -8.74
CA SER A 285 13.28 16.02 -7.43
C SER A 285 12.57 14.74 -6.98
N ILE A 286 12.93 14.19 -5.83
CA ILE A 286 12.36 12.95 -5.29
C ILE A 286 11.52 13.30 -4.06
N TRP A 287 10.21 13.15 -4.17
CA TRP A 287 9.27 13.33 -3.07
C TRP A 287 8.67 12.01 -2.67
N VAL A 288 8.76 11.71 -1.38
CA VAL A 288 8.17 10.54 -0.75
C VAL A 288 7.25 11.02 0.35
N PHE A 289 6.05 10.46 0.43
CA PHE A 289 5.15 10.81 1.51
C PHE A 289 4.41 9.59 2.06
N SER A 290 4.00 9.67 3.31
CA SER A 290 3.24 8.60 3.97
C SER A 290 2.04 9.14 4.73
N GLY A 291 0.91 8.44 4.64
CA GLY A 291 -0.20 8.65 5.56
C GLY A 291 0.12 8.09 6.93
N ASP A 292 -0.25 8.80 8.00
CA ASP A 292 0.07 8.35 9.37
C ASP A 292 -0.88 7.28 9.94
N GLN A 293 -1.94 6.92 9.22
CA GLN A 293 -2.86 5.82 9.56
C GLN A 293 -2.65 4.56 8.70
N ASP A 294 -1.70 4.59 7.76
CA ASP A 294 -1.38 3.45 6.92
C ASP A 294 -0.57 2.40 7.70
N SER A 295 -1.11 1.19 7.81
CA SER A 295 -0.43 0.08 8.48
C SER A 295 0.22 -0.92 7.53
N VAL A 296 -0.15 -0.93 6.24
CA VAL A 296 0.44 -1.87 5.26
C VAL A 296 1.80 -1.38 4.77
N VAL A 297 1.99 -0.06 4.67
CA VAL A 297 3.30 0.57 4.43
C VAL A 297 3.51 1.71 5.44
N PRO A 298 3.83 1.40 6.70
CA PRO A 298 3.86 2.41 7.74
C PRO A 298 4.91 3.48 7.50
N LEU A 299 4.55 4.71 7.87
CA LEU A 299 5.42 5.89 7.83
C LEU A 299 6.79 5.66 8.51
N THR A 300 6.86 4.80 9.53
CA THR A 300 8.08 4.48 10.27
C THR A 300 9.07 3.69 9.42
N GLY A 301 8.57 2.74 8.61
CA GLY A 301 9.35 1.98 7.64
C GLY A 301 9.88 2.89 6.55
N THR A 302 8.99 3.61 5.87
CA THR A 302 9.35 4.55 4.79
C THR A 302 10.36 5.60 5.26
N ARG A 303 10.09 6.27 6.39
CA ARG A 303 10.99 7.30 6.93
C ARG A 303 12.39 6.77 7.24
N SER A 304 12.47 5.59 7.87
CA SER A 304 13.76 4.95 8.18
C SER A 304 14.59 4.73 6.92
N GLN A 305 13.93 4.27 5.86
CA GLN A 305 14.54 4.02 4.55
C GLN A 305 15.01 5.31 3.87
N ILE A 306 14.22 6.38 3.86
CA ILE A 306 14.62 7.66 3.29
C ILE A 306 15.74 8.33 4.09
N THR A 307 15.70 8.24 5.43
CA THR A 307 16.80 8.68 6.28
C THR A 307 18.09 7.91 5.98
N LYS A 308 18.02 6.59 5.77
CA LYS A 308 19.17 5.75 5.37
C LYS A 308 19.70 6.17 4.00
N LEU A 309 18.82 6.41 3.03
CA LEU A 309 19.17 6.89 1.70
C LEU A 309 19.93 8.21 1.76
N GLY A 310 19.37 9.24 2.41
CA GLY A 310 20.02 10.55 2.55
C GLY A 310 21.41 10.48 3.20
N ARG A 311 21.58 9.61 4.22
CA ARG A 311 22.88 9.35 4.86
C ARG A 311 23.88 8.67 3.93
N SER A 312 23.44 7.63 3.20
CA SER A 312 24.30 6.87 2.28
C SER A 312 24.86 7.72 1.14
N LEU A 313 24.12 8.76 0.74
CA LEU A 313 24.50 9.73 -0.27
C LEU A 313 25.27 10.93 0.30
N ASN A 314 25.52 10.98 1.61
CA ASN A 314 26.15 12.10 2.31
C ASN A 314 25.49 13.46 2.00
N LEU A 315 24.15 13.48 1.87
CA LEU A 315 23.41 14.69 1.58
C LEU A 315 23.24 15.54 2.85
N SER A 316 23.36 16.86 2.70
CA SER A 316 23.09 17.81 3.78
C SER A 316 21.62 17.70 4.24
N ARG A 317 21.40 17.74 5.56
CA ARG A 317 20.05 17.76 6.16
C ARG A 317 19.56 19.19 6.27
N ASN A 318 18.86 19.68 5.25
CA ASN A 318 18.37 21.06 5.21
C ASN A 318 17.13 21.25 6.09
N ALA A 319 16.31 20.22 6.24
CA ALA A 319 15.23 20.18 7.20
C ALA A 319 15.33 18.94 8.08
N ILE A 320 15.66 19.16 9.35
CA ILE A 320 15.46 18.17 10.41
C ILE A 320 13.96 18.01 10.61
N TYR A 321 13.50 16.77 10.78
CA TYR A 321 12.10 16.40 10.93
C TYR A 321 11.32 17.37 11.82
N ARG A 322 10.38 18.09 11.21
CA ARG A 322 9.65 19.20 11.82
C ARG A 322 8.23 19.27 11.26
N PRO A 323 7.28 19.95 11.91
CA PRO A 323 5.94 20.09 11.36
C PRO A 323 5.93 20.90 10.06
N TRP A 324 5.02 20.54 9.15
CA TRP A 324 4.56 21.40 8.07
C TRP A 324 3.07 21.70 8.25
N TYR A 325 2.61 22.77 7.62
CA TYR A 325 1.26 23.31 7.81
C TYR A 325 0.45 23.23 6.52
N SER A 326 -0.85 23.03 6.66
CA SER A 326 -1.81 22.95 5.56
C SER A 326 -3.07 23.72 5.90
N HIS A 327 -3.72 24.25 4.86
CA HIS A 327 -5.02 24.89 5.02
C HIS A 327 -6.03 23.91 5.62
N ARG A 328 -6.95 24.41 6.46
CA ARG A 328 -8.03 23.58 6.99
C ARG A 328 -8.87 23.06 5.82
N GLN A 329 -9.18 21.77 5.85
CA GLN A 329 -10.20 21.20 4.98
C GLN A 329 -11.52 21.91 5.23
N LYS A 330 -12.09 22.58 4.21
CA LYS A 330 -13.48 23.02 4.28
C LYS A 330 -14.33 21.76 4.41
N MET A 331 -15.01 21.60 5.55
CA MET A 331 -16.03 20.55 5.68
C MET A 331 -17.09 20.80 4.62
N ALA A 332 -17.53 19.73 3.95
CA ALA A 332 -18.31 19.81 2.72
C ALA A 332 -19.69 20.48 2.88
N ASP A 333 -20.16 20.73 4.10
CA ASP A 333 -21.55 21.16 4.34
C ASP A 333 -21.74 22.26 5.38
N GLY A 334 -20.69 23.00 5.78
CA GLY A 334 -20.86 24.16 6.67
C GLY A 334 -21.39 23.82 8.08
N ALA A 335 -21.51 22.54 8.43
CA ALA A 335 -21.85 22.10 9.76
C ALA A 335 -20.57 21.96 10.59
N SER A 336 -20.20 23.03 11.29
CA SER A 336 -19.39 22.89 12.47
C SER A 336 -19.83 23.90 13.51
N LEU A 337 -20.47 23.39 14.57
CA LEU A 337 -20.60 24.07 15.85
C LEU A 337 -19.23 24.09 16.58
N THR A 338 -18.14 24.33 15.85
CA THR A 338 -16.79 24.64 16.34
C THR A 338 -16.07 25.51 15.31
N LEU A 339 -16.25 26.83 15.47
CA LEU A 339 -15.51 27.92 14.82
C LEU A 339 -15.40 27.83 13.30
N ALA A 340 -16.12 28.74 12.61
CA ALA A 340 -15.93 29.02 11.19
C ALA A 340 -14.43 29.07 10.85
N PRO A 341 -14.00 28.58 9.67
CA PRO A 341 -12.62 28.75 9.22
C PRO A 341 -12.25 30.23 9.35
N VAL A 342 -11.31 30.55 10.24
CA VAL A 342 -10.73 31.88 10.28
C VAL A 342 -9.76 31.92 9.10
N ASP A 343 -10.04 32.76 8.12
CA ASP A 343 -9.18 32.93 6.95
C ASP A 343 -7.74 33.17 7.43
N GLY A 344 -6.80 32.38 6.90
CA GLY A 344 -5.38 32.44 7.26
C GLY A 344 -4.91 31.51 8.38
N PHE A 345 -5.77 30.72 9.03
CA PHE A 345 -5.30 29.69 9.99
C PHE A 345 -4.95 28.37 9.31
N MET A 346 -3.69 27.97 9.38
CA MET A 346 -3.24 26.64 8.97
C MET A 346 -3.13 25.68 10.17
N GLN A 347 -3.36 24.39 9.92
CA GLN A 347 -3.13 23.33 10.90
C GLN A 347 -1.89 22.54 10.54
N VAL A 348 -1.34 21.81 11.51
CA VAL A 348 -0.30 20.81 11.22
C VAL A 348 -0.82 19.81 10.20
N GLY A 349 -0.21 19.84 9.02
CA GLY A 349 -0.44 18.92 7.91
C GLY A 349 0.30 17.59 8.09
N GLY A 350 1.38 17.59 8.87
CA GLY A 350 2.18 16.43 9.24
C GLY A 350 3.61 16.85 9.60
N GLY A 351 4.56 15.93 9.53
CA GLY A 351 6.00 16.18 9.72
C GLY A 351 6.78 16.00 8.42
N TYR A 352 7.88 16.73 8.22
CA TYR A 352 8.70 16.58 7.02
C TYR A 352 10.20 16.73 7.31
N GLU A 353 11.02 16.08 6.50
CA GLU A 353 12.48 16.21 6.48
C GLU A 353 12.98 16.30 5.02
N SER A 354 14.12 16.97 4.81
CA SER A 354 14.65 17.18 3.46
C SER A 354 16.17 17.07 3.40
N TYR A 355 16.67 16.54 2.30
CA TYR A 355 18.08 16.28 2.04
C TYR A 355 18.54 16.93 0.73
N GLY A 356 19.79 17.40 0.69
CA GLY A 356 20.42 17.86 -0.55
C GLY A 356 19.73 19.07 -1.17
N HIS A 357 19.38 20.06 -0.34
CA HIS A 357 18.66 21.28 -0.73
C HIS A 357 17.28 21.03 -1.37
N GLY A 358 16.54 20.05 -0.84
CA GLY A 358 15.20 19.70 -1.34
C GLY A 358 15.22 18.69 -2.50
N LYS A 359 16.38 18.10 -2.78
CA LYS A 359 16.52 17.01 -3.76
C LYS A 359 15.73 15.77 -3.36
N ILE A 360 15.77 15.42 -2.07
CA ILE A 360 14.92 14.38 -1.49
C ILE A 360 14.09 15.01 -0.38
N VAL A 361 12.76 14.88 -0.46
CA VAL A 361 11.82 15.34 0.55
C VAL A 361 11.01 14.13 1.04
N TYR A 362 10.94 13.95 2.35
CA TYR A 362 10.02 13.03 2.99
C TYR A 362 8.98 13.81 3.80
N ALA A 363 7.71 13.48 3.66
CA ALA A 363 6.64 14.10 4.44
C ALA A 363 5.61 13.07 4.93
N THR A 364 5.16 13.21 6.17
CA THR A 364 3.95 12.53 6.65
C THR A 364 2.74 13.41 6.41
N VAL A 365 1.59 12.79 6.19
CA VAL A 365 0.31 13.48 6.09
C VAL A 365 -0.57 13.02 7.25
N ARG A 366 -0.87 13.95 8.15
CA ARG A 366 -1.62 13.69 9.38
C ARG A 366 -3.02 13.20 9.04
N GLY A 367 -3.52 12.21 9.76
CA GLY A 367 -4.86 11.63 9.57
C GLY A 367 -5.09 11.02 8.19
N ALA A 368 -4.04 10.71 7.44
CA ALA A 368 -4.16 10.12 6.11
C ALA A 368 -3.93 8.61 6.14
N SER A 369 -4.71 7.90 5.34
CA SER A 369 -4.62 6.46 5.11
C SER A 369 -3.57 6.09 4.04
N HIS A 370 -3.57 4.84 3.62
CA HIS A 370 -2.84 4.35 2.45
C HIS A 370 -3.14 5.19 1.21
N MET A 371 -4.41 5.55 0.99
CA MET A 371 -4.81 6.50 -0.05
C MET A 371 -4.85 7.92 0.52
N VAL A 372 -3.70 8.58 0.53
CA VAL A 372 -3.56 9.93 1.12
C VAL A 372 -4.49 10.95 0.45
N PRO A 373 -4.57 11.05 -0.90
CA PRO A 373 -5.46 12.02 -1.53
C PRO A 373 -6.95 11.76 -1.27
N PHE A 374 -7.33 10.51 -1.03
CA PHE A 374 -8.71 10.13 -0.71
C PHE A 374 -9.10 10.61 0.70
N THR A 375 -8.24 10.34 1.69
CA THR A 375 -8.53 10.67 3.10
C THR A 375 -8.23 12.11 3.50
N GLN A 376 -7.22 12.72 2.91
CA GLN A 376 -6.77 14.07 3.26
C GLN A 376 -6.53 14.91 2.00
N PRO A 377 -7.57 15.18 1.19
CA PRO A 377 -7.44 15.80 -0.13
C PRO A 377 -6.80 17.19 -0.09
N VAL A 378 -7.12 18.02 0.92
CA VAL A 378 -6.55 19.37 1.04
C VAL A 378 -5.07 19.32 1.40
N ARG A 379 -4.67 18.46 2.34
CA ARG A 379 -3.27 18.25 2.69
C ARG A 379 -2.48 17.65 1.52
N ALA A 380 -3.06 16.70 0.81
CA ALA A 380 -2.47 16.10 -0.38
C ALA A 380 -2.26 17.14 -1.49
N LEU A 381 -3.24 18.03 -1.69
CA LEU A 381 -3.14 19.11 -2.67
C LEU A 381 -2.08 20.15 -2.29
N ASP A 382 -1.99 20.55 -1.02
CA ASP A 382 -0.94 21.46 -0.55
C ASP A 382 0.46 20.84 -0.78
N LEU A 383 0.63 19.56 -0.44
CA LEU A 383 1.88 18.81 -0.67
C LEU A 383 2.23 18.73 -2.16
N PHE A 384 1.27 18.32 -3.00
CA PHE A 384 1.44 18.25 -4.46
C PHE A 384 1.77 19.62 -5.05
N SER A 385 1.09 20.67 -4.58
CA SER A 385 1.30 22.05 -5.03
C SER A 385 2.70 22.55 -4.67
N SER A 386 3.24 22.20 -3.51
CA SER A 386 4.63 22.52 -3.15
C SER A 386 5.62 21.87 -4.12
N LEU A 387 5.44 20.57 -4.42
CA LEU A 387 6.29 19.85 -5.37
C LEU A 387 6.29 20.52 -6.77
N ILE A 388 5.12 20.65 -7.39
CA ILE A 388 5.03 21.11 -8.80
C ILE A 388 5.53 22.54 -8.99
N ASN A 389 5.49 23.35 -7.93
CA ASN A 389 5.97 24.73 -7.94
C ASN A 389 7.43 24.86 -7.46
N GLY A 390 8.11 23.76 -7.14
CA GLY A 390 9.48 23.78 -6.62
C GLY A 390 9.62 24.51 -5.28
N LYS A 391 8.56 24.52 -4.46
CA LYS A 391 8.53 25.20 -3.16
C LYS A 391 8.76 24.21 -2.02
N THR A 392 9.33 24.69 -0.92
CA THR A 392 9.34 23.94 0.34
C THR A 392 7.91 23.81 0.88
N LEU A 393 7.67 22.78 1.69
CA LEU A 393 6.41 22.68 2.44
C LEU A 393 6.23 23.88 3.37
N PRO A 394 4.99 24.36 3.60
CA PRO A 394 4.73 25.49 4.48
C PRO A 394 5.25 25.22 5.90
N SER A 395 6.11 26.10 6.41
CA SER A 395 6.79 25.94 7.70
C SER A 395 6.21 26.79 8.83
N GLN A 396 5.20 27.60 8.54
CA GLN A 396 4.52 28.47 9.50
C GLN A 396 2.99 28.33 9.34
N PRO A 397 2.24 28.47 10.45
CA PRO A 397 0.78 28.37 10.47
C PRO A 397 0.06 29.58 9.88
#